data_AF-A0A7X0BVK9-F1
#
_entry.id   AF-A0A7X0BVK9-F1
#
_cell.length_a   1.000
_cell.length_b   1.000
_cell.length_c   1.000
_cell.angle_alpha   90.00
_cell.angle_beta   90.00
_cell.angle_gamma   90.00
#
_symmetry.space_group_name_H-M   'P 1'
#
loop_
_entity.id
_entity.type
_entity.pdbx_description
1 polymer ?
#
loop_
_entity_poly.entity_id
_entity_poly.type
_entity_poly.pdbx_seq_one_letter_code
_entity_poly.pdbx_strand_id
1 'polypeptide(L)'
;MLYIDTLIQNCHIAKAAIPSKVIEVDDLSALDGIQKAIYIIEEVGGNPEETFQAFSRYKARKERACARLNAPSTVLYVGSSTTGVRKRIEQHLGRGNKGTYALHLSHWFSGKYKVTVRQYDVSDQVLQIIEDDLSHSLKPAFGKQGGNNK
;
A
#
# COMPACT_ATOMS: atom_id res chain seq x y z
N MET A 1 31.07 -9.93 3.57
CA MET A 1 30.45 -8.70 3.03
C MET A 1 29.92 -7.90 4.20
N LEU A 2 30.30 -6.62 4.34
CA LEU A 2 29.82 -5.80 5.45
C LEU A 2 28.33 -5.45 5.22
N TYR A 3 27.58 -5.26 6.30
CA TYR A 3 26.14 -4.96 6.25
C TYR A 3 25.82 -3.74 5.36
N ILE A 4 26.66 -2.71 5.42
CA ILE A 4 26.49 -1.47 4.64
C ILE A 4 26.65 -1.72 3.13
N ASP A 5 27.60 -2.55 2.71
CA ASP A 5 27.79 -2.89 1.28
C ASP A 5 26.55 -3.60 0.72
N THR A 6 25.94 -4.47 1.53
CA THR A 6 24.71 -5.19 1.16
C THR A 6 23.55 -4.21 1.00
N LEU A 7 23.44 -3.22 1.88
CA LEU A 7 22.41 -2.19 1.78
C LEU A 7 22.59 -1.33 0.52
N ILE A 8 23.82 -0.89 0.23
CA ILE A 8 24.14 -0.13 -0.99
C ILE A 8 23.79 -0.95 -2.24
N GLN A 9 24.15 -2.24 -2.27
CA GLN A 9 23.81 -3.12 -3.37
C GLN A 9 22.30 -3.29 -3.54
N ASN A 10 21.56 -3.46 -2.45
CA ASN A 10 20.10 -3.55 -2.49
C ASN A 10 19.47 -2.26 -3.04
N CYS A 11 20.00 -1.09 -2.69
CA CYS A 11 19.55 0.18 -3.25
C CYS A 11 19.80 0.27 -4.77
N HIS A 12 20.96 -0.21 -5.25
CA HIS A 12 21.24 -0.26 -6.68
C HIS A 12 20.27 -1.19 -7.42
N ILE A 13 19.96 -2.36 -6.86
CA ILE A 13 18.97 -3.29 -7.42
C ILE A 13 17.59 -2.63 -7.43
N ALA A 14 17.15 -2.04 -6.32
CA ALA A 14 15.85 -1.38 -6.21
C ALA A 14 15.69 -0.26 -7.26
N LYS A 15 16.72 0.56 -7.45
CA LYS A 15 16.73 1.65 -8.43
C LYS A 15 16.62 1.15 -9.88
N ALA A 16 17.20 0.00 -10.19
CA ALA A 16 17.16 -0.59 -11.52
C ALA A 16 15.94 -1.50 -11.75
N ALA A 17 15.22 -1.89 -10.69
CA ALA A 17 14.13 -2.84 -10.76
C ALA A 17 12.92 -2.24 -11.49
N ILE A 18 12.36 -3.02 -12.40
CA ILE A 18 11.07 -2.75 -13.04
C ILE A 18 10.08 -3.84 -12.64
N PRO A 19 8.77 -3.55 -12.56
CA PRO A 19 7.79 -4.57 -12.30
C PRO A 19 7.81 -5.64 -13.40
N SER A 20 7.86 -6.91 -13.02
CA SER A 20 7.67 -8.03 -13.97
C SER A 20 6.21 -8.15 -14.43
N LYS A 21 5.27 -7.65 -13.62
CA LYS A 21 3.85 -7.57 -13.95
C LYS A 21 3.20 -6.35 -13.31
N VAL A 22 2.33 -5.67 -14.05
CA VAL A 22 1.48 -4.59 -13.54
C VAL A 22 0.03 -4.95 -13.82
N ILE A 23 -0.83 -4.82 -12.82
CA ILE A 23 -2.25 -5.21 -12.88
C ILE A 23 -3.09 -4.09 -12.30
N GLU A 24 -4.04 -3.59 -13.08
CA GLU A 24 -5.16 -2.81 -12.56
C GLU A 24 -6.25 -3.79 -12.11
N VAL A 25 -6.65 -3.71 -10.85
CA VAL A 25 -7.49 -4.72 -10.21
C VAL A 25 -8.95 -4.31 -10.30
N ASP A 26 -9.62 -4.75 -11.36
CA ASP A 26 -11.09 -4.69 -11.49
C ASP A 26 -11.77 -5.80 -10.69
N ASP A 27 -11.16 -7.00 -10.70
CA ASP A 27 -11.58 -8.17 -9.93
C ASP A 27 -10.39 -8.78 -9.18
N LEU A 28 -10.64 -9.22 -7.95
CA LEU A 28 -9.61 -9.81 -7.08
C LEU A 28 -9.08 -11.14 -7.59
N SER A 29 -9.81 -11.83 -8.47
CA SER A 29 -9.31 -13.05 -9.14
C SER A 29 -8.08 -12.78 -10.01
N ALA A 30 -7.89 -11.54 -10.49
CA ALA A 30 -6.69 -11.13 -11.22
C ALA A 30 -5.40 -11.25 -10.39
N LEU A 31 -5.53 -11.42 -9.07
CA LEU A 31 -4.44 -11.57 -8.12
C LEU A 31 -4.14 -13.03 -7.75
N ASP A 32 -4.83 -13.98 -8.35
CA ASP A 32 -4.62 -15.40 -8.06
C ASP A 32 -3.20 -15.81 -8.47
N GLY A 33 -2.50 -16.47 -7.54
CA GLY A 33 -1.09 -16.83 -7.68
C GLY A 33 -0.09 -15.72 -7.33
N ILE A 34 -0.54 -14.49 -7.06
CA ILE A 34 0.37 -13.38 -6.71
C ILE A 34 0.59 -13.32 -5.20
N GLN A 35 1.75 -13.85 -4.79
CA GLN A 35 2.14 -13.86 -3.37
C GLN A 35 2.89 -12.59 -2.96
N LYS A 36 3.73 -12.07 -3.85
CA LYS A 36 4.63 -10.97 -3.59
C LYS A 36 4.42 -9.82 -4.57
N ALA A 37 4.02 -8.65 -4.07
CA ALA A 37 3.88 -7.45 -4.88
C ALA A 37 3.79 -6.19 -4.01
N ILE A 38 3.95 -5.04 -4.65
CA ILE A 38 3.54 -3.73 -4.12
C ILE A 38 2.16 -3.41 -4.68
N TYR A 39 1.27 -2.86 -3.86
CA TYR A 39 -0.03 -2.37 -4.27
C TYR A 39 -0.20 -0.90 -3.91
N ILE A 40 -0.88 -0.18 -4.78
CA ILE A 40 -1.17 1.24 -4.68
C ILE A 40 -2.68 1.39 -4.79
N ILE A 41 -3.28 2.11 -3.84
CA ILE A 41 -4.71 2.42 -3.82
C ILE A 41 -4.86 3.92 -4.02
N GLU A 42 -5.63 4.30 -5.04
CA GLU A 42 -5.79 5.69 -5.48
C GLU A 42 -7.27 6.05 -5.50
N GLU A 43 -7.61 7.27 -5.08
CA GLU A 43 -8.93 7.86 -5.27
C GLU A 43 -9.07 8.37 -6.71
N VAL A 44 -10.24 8.15 -7.31
CA VAL A 44 -10.55 8.54 -8.69
C VAL A 44 -11.64 9.61 -8.72
N GLY A 45 -11.26 10.82 -9.13
CA GLY A 45 -12.20 11.94 -9.36
C GLY A 45 -12.82 12.54 -8.10
N GLY A 46 -12.28 12.25 -6.92
CA GLY A 46 -12.71 12.82 -5.64
C GLY A 46 -11.90 14.03 -5.18
N ASN A 47 -12.17 14.51 -3.97
CA ASN A 47 -11.46 15.61 -3.33
C ASN A 47 -10.55 15.06 -2.21
N PRO A 48 -9.21 15.09 -2.38
CA PRO A 48 -8.27 14.56 -1.40
C PRO A 48 -8.42 15.14 0.01
N GLU A 49 -8.79 16.42 0.14
CA GLU A 49 -8.97 17.06 1.44
C GLU A 49 -10.21 16.49 2.14
N GLU A 50 -11.35 16.44 1.44
CA GLU A 50 -12.58 15.88 2.00
C GLU A 50 -12.42 14.41 2.37
N THR A 51 -11.74 13.63 1.53
CA THR A 51 -11.42 12.22 1.77
C THR A 51 -10.51 12.04 2.98
N PHE A 52 -9.48 12.88 3.12
CA PHE A 52 -8.62 12.89 4.30
C PHE A 52 -9.40 13.17 5.58
N GLN A 53 -10.27 14.21 5.56
CA GLN A 53 -11.10 14.56 6.71
C GLN A 53 -12.13 13.48 7.04
N ALA A 54 -12.72 12.83 6.03
CA ALA A 54 -13.64 11.72 6.22
C ALA A 54 -12.98 10.54 6.93
N PHE A 55 -11.78 10.14 6.50
CA PHE A 55 -11.03 9.08 7.17
C PHE A 55 -10.60 9.47 8.58
N SER A 56 -10.16 10.72 8.79
CA SER A 56 -9.79 11.24 10.11
C SER A 56 -10.96 11.12 11.11
N ARG A 57 -12.17 11.56 10.70
CA ARG A 57 -13.39 11.41 11.49
C ARG A 57 -13.75 9.96 11.76
N TYR A 58 -13.62 9.08 10.76
CA TYR A 58 -13.89 7.65 10.93
C TYR A 58 -12.91 7.00 11.92
N LYS A 59 -11.60 7.25 11.74
CA LYS A 59 -10.54 6.74 12.61
C LYS A 59 -10.70 7.17 14.07
N ALA A 60 -11.19 8.39 14.32
CA ALA A 60 -11.45 8.89 15.66
C ALA A 60 -12.48 8.07 16.45
N ARG A 61 -13.36 7.32 15.77
CA ARG A 61 -14.35 6.43 16.40
C ARG A 61 -13.72 5.18 17.03
N LYS A 62 -12.48 4.83 16.65
CA LYS A 62 -11.72 3.66 17.16
C LYS A 62 -12.44 2.31 17.00
N GLU A 63 -13.38 2.20 16.07
CA GLU A 63 -14.12 0.95 15.80
C GLU A 63 -13.26 -0.11 15.11
N ARG A 64 -12.22 0.32 14.37
CA ARG A 64 -11.29 -0.52 13.61
C ARG A 64 -9.86 0.02 13.69
N ALA A 65 -8.88 -0.87 13.56
CA ALA A 65 -7.45 -0.55 13.47
C ALA A 65 -7.14 0.12 12.12
N CYS A 66 -7.33 1.44 12.06
CA CYS A 66 -7.18 2.23 10.85
C CYS A 66 -5.72 2.63 10.60
N ALA A 67 -5.34 2.67 9.31
CA ALA A 67 -4.06 3.17 8.83
C ALA A 67 -3.69 4.55 9.42
N ARG A 68 -2.40 4.84 9.54
CA ARG A 68 -1.90 6.12 10.07
C ARG A 68 -2.29 7.27 9.12
N LEU A 69 -2.63 8.44 9.68
CA LEU A 69 -2.88 9.66 8.91
C LEU A 69 -1.55 10.29 8.52
N ASN A 70 -1.42 10.69 7.25
CA ASN A 70 -0.31 11.49 6.75
C ASN A 70 -0.84 12.89 6.36
N ALA A 71 -0.94 13.18 5.07
CA ALA A 71 -1.46 14.44 4.51
C ALA A 71 -2.40 14.17 3.33
N PRO A 72 -3.34 15.06 3.00
CA PRO A 72 -4.23 14.90 1.84
C PRO A 72 -3.49 14.54 0.55
N SER A 73 -3.96 13.50 -0.15
CA SER A 73 -3.38 13.00 -1.40
C SER A 73 -4.41 12.17 -2.17
N THR A 74 -4.32 12.17 -3.50
CA THR A 74 -5.11 11.27 -4.36
C THR A 74 -4.66 9.82 -4.21
N VAL A 75 -3.40 9.58 -3.84
CA VAL A 75 -2.92 8.24 -3.49
C VAL A 75 -3.31 8.00 -2.04
N LEU A 76 -4.18 7.03 -1.79
CA LEU A 76 -4.67 6.74 -0.45
C LEU A 76 -3.68 5.90 0.34
N TYR A 77 -3.03 4.93 -0.32
CA TYR A 77 -2.14 3.99 0.36
C TYR A 77 -1.15 3.34 -0.61
N VAL A 78 0.08 3.14 -0.13
CA VAL A 78 1.10 2.30 -0.77
C VAL A 78 1.52 1.25 0.24
N GLY A 79 1.61 -0.01 -0.17
CA GLY A 79 2.21 -1.04 0.67
C GLY A 79 2.57 -2.29 -0.11
N SER A 80 3.35 -3.18 0.50
CA SER A 80 3.66 -4.49 -0.08
C SER A 80 3.02 -5.64 0.69
N SER A 81 3.07 -6.81 0.07
CA SER A 81 2.86 -8.09 0.71
C SER A 81 3.84 -9.09 0.11
N THR A 82 4.34 -10.02 0.93
CA THR A 82 5.19 -11.13 0.49
C THR A 82 4.54 -12.50 0.71
N THR A 83 3.37 -12.54 1.35
CA THR A 83 2.68 -13.76 1.81
C THR A 83 1.24 -13.87 1.33
N GLY A 84 0.76 -12.93 0.51
CA GLY A 84 -0.60 -12.95 -0.03
C GLY A 84 -1.17 -11.55 -0.28
N VAL A 85 -0.99 -11.06 -1.50
CA VAL A 85 -1.41 -9.71 -1.92
C VAL A 85 -2.93 -9.57 -1.92
N ARG A 86 -3.66 -10.57 -2.44
CA ARG A 86 -5.13 -10.58 -2.47
C ARG A 86 -5.75 -10.34 -1.09
N LYS A 87 -5.31 -11.10 -0.09
CA LYS A 87 -5.80 -10.99 1.29
C LYS A 87 -5.50 -9.63 1.90
N ARG A 88 -4.33 -9.05 1.63
CA ARG A 88 -3.99 -7.69 2.09
C ARG A 88 -4.91 -6.65 1.47
N ILE A 89 -5.15 -6.71 0.16
CA ILE A 89 -6.08 -5.81 -0.51
C ILE A 89 -7.49 -5.96 0.06
N GLU A 90 -8.00 -7.18 0.23
CA GLU A 90 -9.32 -7.44 0.84
C GLU A 90 -9.47 -6.77 2.23
N GLN A 91 -8.41 -6.78 3.03
CA GLN A 91 -8.40 -6.09 4.33
C GLN A 91 -8.52 -4.57 4.16
N HIS A 92 -7.79 -3.97 3.20
CA HIS A 92 -7.93 -2.56 2.87
C HIS A 92 -9.32 -2.21 2.33
N LEU A 93 -9.94 -3.10 1.56
CA LEU A 93 -11.31 -2.93 1.07
C LEU A 93 -12.37 -3.05 2.19
N GLY A 94 -11.99 -3.49 3.40
CA GLY A 94 -12.88 -3.59 4.56
C GLY A 94 -13.48 -4.97 4.80
N ARG A 95 -13.02 -6.00 4.07
CA ARG A 95 -13.41 -7.41 4.25
C ARG A 95 -12.56 -8.16 5.30
N GLY A 96 -11.66 -7.44 5.98
CA GLY A 96 -10.79 -7.98 7.03
C GLY A 96 -11.36 -7.86 8.44
N ASN A 97 -10.63 -8.44 9.40
CA ASN A 97 -10.91 -8.29 10.83
C ASN A 97 -10.77 -6.82 11.27
N LYS A 98 -11.63 -6.37 12.20
CA LYS A 98 -11.59 -5.01 12.78
C LYS A 98 -10.22 -4.63 13.37
N GLY A 99 -9.48 -5.59 13.93
CA GLY A 99 -8.16 -5.37 14.51
C GLY A 99 -7.01 -5.33 13.49
N THR A 100 -7.26 -5.60 12.21
CA THR A 100 -6.22 -5.56 11.17
C THR A 100 -5.93 -4.13 10.74
N TYR A 101 -4.66 -3.73 10.78
CA TYR A 101 -4.19 -2.45 10.26
C TYR A 101 -4.46 -2.34 8.74
N ALA A 102 -5.42 -1.49 8.37
CA ALA A 102 -5.86 -1.30 6.99
C ALA A 102 -6.63 0.03 6.81
N LEU A 103 -7.05 0.32 5.58
CA LEU A 103 -7.92 1.47 5.26
C LEU A 103 -9.40 1.21 5.65
N HIS A 104 -9.86 -0.03 5.57
CA HIS A 104 -11.27 -0.41 5.80
C HIS A 104 -12.27 0.40 4.94
N LEU A 105 -11.98 0.56 3.64
CA LEU A 105 -12.70 1.48 2.73
C LEU A 105 -14.22 1.32 2.77
N SER A 106 -14.75 0.09 2.75
CA SER A 106 -16.20 -0.16 2.75
C SER A 106 -16.97 0.40 3.95
N HIS A 107 -16.28 0.85 5.00
CA HIS A 107 -16.90 1.34 6.24
C HIS A 107 -17.03 2.86 6.30
N TRP A 108 -16.38 3.60 5.39
CA TRP A 108 -16.36 5.06 5.45
C TRP A 108 -16.19 5.78 4.11
N PHE A 109 -15.61 5.12 3.11
CA PHE A 109 -15.32 5.72 1.81
C PHE A 109 -16.45 5.41 0.82
N SER A 110 -17.05 6.46 0.25
CA SER A 110 -18.12 6.38 -0.74
C SER A 110 -17.68 6.75 -2.16
N GLY A 111 -16.43 7.19 -2.33
CA GLY A 111 -15.87 7.57 -3.62
C GLY A 111 -15.46 6.38 -4.49
N LYS A 112 -14.94 6.68 -5.67
CA LYS A 112 -14.33 5.68 -6.56
C LYS A 112 -12.85 5.56 -6.23
N TYR A 113 -12.33 4.34 -6.33
CA TYR A 113 -10.91 4.08 -6.16
C TYR A 113 -10.43 3.09 -7.21
N LYS A 114 -9.12 3.11 -7.45
CA LYS A 114 -8.39 2.17 -8.30
C LYS A 114 -7.32 1.48 -7.46
N VAL A 115 -7.10 0.20 -7.72
CA VAL A 115 -6.00 -0.56 -7.12
C VAL A 115 -5.05 -1.02 -8.21
N THR A 116 -3.79 -0.62 -8.12
CA THR A 116 -2.72 -1.06 -9.01
C THR A 116 -1.77 -1.97 -8.26
N VAL A 117 -1.50 -3.16 -8.78
CA VAL A 117 -0.54 -4.13 -8.22
C VAL A 117 0.67 -4.24 -9.14
N ARG A 118 1.87 -4.16 -8.57
CA ARG A 118 3.16 -4.25 -9.24
C ARG A 118 3.96 -5.39 -8.64
N GLN A 119 4.15 -6.47 -9.39
CA GLN A 119 4.98 -7.61 -9.00
C GLN A 119 6.44 -7.35 -9.38
N TYR A 120 7.36 -7.71 -8.50
CA TYR A 120 8.80 -7.57 -8.71
C TYR A 120 9.50 -8.87 -8.35
N ASP A 121 10.41 -9.31 -9.22
CA ASP A 121 11.18 -10.54 -9.02
C ASP A 121 12.46 -10.22 -8.24
N VAL A 122 12.27 -9.75 -7.00
CA VAL A 122 13.34 -9.29 -6.11
C VAL A 122 13.20 -9.85 -4.69
N SER A 123 14.25 -9.69 -3.88
CA SER A 123 14.24 -10.05 -2.47
C SER A 123 13.31 -9.14 -1.66
N ASP A 124 12.87 -9.60 -0.48
CA ASP A 124 11.95 -8.83 0.38
C ASP A 124 12.56 -7.49 0.84
N GLN A 125 13.88 -7.47 1.06
CA GLN A 125 14.61 -6.24 1.43
C GLN A 125 14.59 -5.22 0.29
N VAL A 126 14.81 -5.68 -0.95
CA VAL A 126 14.74 -4.81 -2.13
C VAL A 126 13.30 -4.35 -2.38
N LEU A 127 12.31 -5.24 -2.21
CA LEU A 127 10.89 -4.89 -2.34
C LEU A 127 10.49 -3.77 -1.35
N GLN A 128 10.97 -3.84 -0.11
CA GLN A 128 10.72 -2.80 0.89
C GLN A 128 11.35 -1.45 0.48
N ILE A 129 12.56 -1.45 -0.09
CA ILE A 129 13.18 -0.21 -0.58
C ILE A 129 12.34 0.39 -1.73
N ILE A 130 11.82 -0.44 -2.64
CA ILE A 130 10.95 0.02 -3.72
C ILE A 130 9.61 0.56 -3.15
N GLU A 131 9.03 -0.10 -2.15
CA GLU A 131 7.82 0.38 -1.45
C GLU A 131 8.07 1.76 -0.80
N ASP A 132 9.19 1.90 -0.09
CA ASP A 132 9.57 3.12 0.60
C ASP A 132 9.78 4.29 -0.39
N ASP A 133 10.45 4.04 -1.52
CA ASP A 133 10.65 5.02 -2.60
C ASP A 133 9.32 5.43 -3.26
N LEU A 134 8.44 4.46 -3.54
CA LEU A 134 7.10 4.74 -4.07
C LEU A 134 6.26 5.53 -3.07
N SER A 135 6.28 5.17 -1.79
CA SER A 135 5.57 5.89 -0.73
C SER A 135 6.10 7.32 -0.57
N HIS A 136 7.43 7.50 -0.62
CA HIS A 136 8.06 8.81 -0.58
C HIS A 136 7.65 9.69 -1.77
N SER A 137 7.67 9.12 -2.97
CA SER A 137 7.36 9.82 -4.22
C SER A 137 5.87 10.16 -4.36
N LEU A 138 4.99 9.20 -4.03
CA LEU A 138 3.54 9.32 -4.20
C LEU A 138 2.85 10.01 -3.02
N LYS A 139 3.51 10.10 -1.86
CA LYS A 139 3.01 10.77 -0.65
C LYS A 139 1.58 10.32 -0.30
N PRO A 140 1.37 9.03 0.03
CA PRO A 140 0.04 8.51 0.25
C PRO A 140 -0.62 9.18 1.47
N ALA A 141 -1.93 9.37 1.38
CA ALA A 141 -2.73 10.01 2.41
C ALA A 141 -2.70 9.26 3.73
N PHE A 142 -2.57 7.94 3.65
CA PHE A 142 -2.60 7.05 4.78
C PHE A 142 -1.53 5.96 4.67
N GLY A 143 -1.10 5.45 5.82
CA GLY A 143 -0.14 4.35 5.91
C GLY A 143 1.09 4.71 6.73
N LYS A 144 1.94 3.71 6.97
CA LYS A 144 3.23 3.94 7.63
C LYS A 144 4.18 4.60 6.63
N GLN A 145 5.04 5.48 7.13
CA GLN A 145 6.13 6.06 6.36
C GLN A 145 7.45 5.47 6.88
N GLY A 146 8.30 5.02 5.96
CA GLY A 146 9.55 4.33 6.26
C GLY A 146 9.40 2.82 6.49
N GLY A 147 10.54 2.15 6.59
CA GLY A 147 10.62 0.70 6.63
C GLY A 147 9.75 0.05 7.71
N ASN A 148 9.14 -1.09 7.36
CA ASN A 148 8.32 -1.93 8.24
C ASN A 148 9.08 -2.61 9.40
N ASN A 149 10.27 -2.13 9.76
CA ASN A 149 11.07 -2.73 10.82
C ASN A 149 10.34 -2.60 12.17
N LYS A 150 10.07 -3.77 12.76
CA LYS A 150 9.78 -3.92 14.18
C LYS A 150 11.04 -3.69 14.99
#